data_AF-A0A7L0FJM4-F1
#
_entry.id   AF-A0A7L0FJM4-F1
#
_cell.length_a   1.000
_cell.length_b   1.000
_cell.length_c   1.000
_cell.angle_alpha   90.00
_cell.angle_beta   90.00
_cell.angle_gamma   90.00
#
_symmetry.space_group_name_H-M   'P 1'
#
loop_
_entity.id
_entity.type
_entity.pdbx_description
1 polymer ?
#
loop_
_entity_poly.entity_id
_entity_poly.type
_entity_poly.pdbx_seq_one_letter_code
_entity_poly.pdbx_strand_id
1 'polypeptide(L)'
;IPDSGHKYYLQFTTEDYKSRENAGSCLATVLYRKKKSPPVVNIKCTHTKDQKKIQEEDNRLYQKIRHQTKPIIGNNIPDSYGNIEPALEPVWALAVAGSSYIMWEKSTENVGYFMAQVKSVEQWIRRDDFIEFDYTVLLHEIPTQEIISCHMRLTWLPRHHSLKVKYFCASENDAFQDGSGMESGSGAGILQERGANF
;
A
#
# COMPACT_ATOMS: atom_id res chain seq x y z
N ILE A 1 -11.46 11.00 -24.01
CA ILE A 1 -11.25 10.22 -25.25
C ILE A 1 -12.54 9.48 -25.53
N PRO A 2 -13.21 9.73 -26.67
CA PRO A 2 -14.40 8.97 -27.04
C PRO A 2 -14.14 7.47 -26.84
N ASP A 3 -15.05 6.82 -26.12
CA ASP A 3 -15.03 5.38 -25.78
C ASP A 3 -13.89 4.84 -24.89
N SER A 4 -12.82 5.60 -24.63
CA SER A 4 -11.70 5.14 -23.77
C SER A 4 -11.72 5.69 -22.34
N GLY A 5 -12.45 6.78 -22.07
CA GLY A 5 -12.55 7.42 -20.75
C GLY A 5 -11.94 8.83 -20.68
N HIS A 6 -11.63 9.31 -19.48
CA HIS A 6 -11.13 10.66 -19.23
C HIS A 6 -9.62 10.65 -18.98
N LYS A 7 -8.91 11.48 -19.75
CA LYS A 7 -7.45 11.60 -19.68
C LYS A 7 -7.08 12.96 -19.12
N TYR A 8 -6.30 12.95 -18.05
CA TYR A 8 -5.79 14.12 -17.35
C TYR A 8 -4.31 14.31 -17.67
N TYR A 9 -3.90 15.57 -17.76
CA TYR A 9 -2.51 15.98 -17.92
C TYR A 9 -2.15 16.81 -16.69
N LEU A 10 -1.14 16.37 -15.96
CA LEU A 10 -0.78 16.92 -14.66
C LEU A 10 0.68 17.37 -14.68
N GLN A 11 0.94 18.53 -14.09
CA GLN A 11 2.26 19.03 -13.76
C GLN A 11 2.25 19.39 -12.28
N PHE A 12 3.16 18.82 -11.51
CA PHE A 12 3.21 19.01 -10.06
C PHE A 12 4.63 18.87 -9.53
N THR A 13 4.87 19.40 -8.33
CA THR A 13 6.09 19.17 -7.56
C THR A 13 5.86 18.10 -6.51
N THR A 14 6.94 17.42 -6.13
CA THR A 14 6.94 16.42 -5.06
C THR A 14 7.82 16.89 -3.92
N GLU A 15 7.52 16.43 -2.72
CA GLU A 15 8.31 16.72 -1.52
C GLU A 15 8.86 15.41 -0.95
N ASP A 16 10.03 15.50 -0.33
CA ASP A 16 10.61 14.39 0.40
C ASP A 16 9.72 14.06 1.59
N TYR A 17 9.38 12.79 1.73
CA TYR A 17 8.46 12.32 2.76
C TYR A 17 8.91 12.70 4.18
N LYS A 18 10.23 12.74 4.44
CA LYS A 18 10.82 13.03 5.74
C LYS A 18 11.15 14.51 5.90
N SER A 19 11.93 15.08 4.98
CA SER A 19 12.43 16.46 5.15
C SER A 19 11.41 17.52 4.74
N ARG A 20 10.34 17.15 4.02
CA ARG A 20 9.38 18.08 3.38
C ARG A 20 10.04 19.05 2.39
N GLU A 21 11.30 18.80 2.04
CA GLU A 21 12.01 19.59 1.05
C GLU A 21 11.55 19.18 -0.36
N ASN A 22 11.72 20.07 -1.32
CA ASN A 22 11.39 19.78 -2.71
C ASN A 22 12.21 18.59 -3.23
N ALA A 23 11.52 17.51 -3.62
CA ALA A 23 12.10 16.28 -4.15
C ALA A 23 12.16 16.24 -5.68
N GLY A 24 11.58 17.24 -6.35
CA GLY A 24 11.53 17.31 -7.80
C GLY A 24 10.20 17.73 -8.37
N SER A 25 10.10 17.69 -9.70
CA SER A 25 8.88 17.96 -10.45
C SER A 25 8.55 16.81 -11.38
N CYS A 26 7.25 16.60 -11.63
CA CYS A 26 6.74 15.52 -12.45
C CYS A 26 5.74 16.04 -13.48
N LEU A 27 5.78 15.41 -14.66
CA LEU A 27 4.75 15.49 -15.69
C LEU A 27 4.08 14.12 -15.79
N ALA A 28 2.77 14.07 -15.60
CA ALA A 28 2.01 12.84 -15.62
C ALA A 28 0.81 12.92 -16.56
N THR A 29 0.43 11.75 -17.08
CA THR A 29 -0.87 11.54 -17.70
C THR A 29 -1.59 10.41 -16.99
N VAL A 30 -2.85 10.61 -16.67
CA VAL A 30 -3.71 9.62 -16.01
C VAL A 30 -4.94 9.40 -16.87
N LEU A 31 -5.19 8.17 -17.31
CA LEU A 31 -6.39 7.79 -18.05
C LEU A 31 -7.27 6.91 -17.16
N TYR A 32 -8.38 7.48 -16.69
CA TYR A 32 -9.46 6.73 -16.05
C TYR A 32 -10.35 6.12 -17.12
N ARG A 33 -10.50 4.79 -17.11
CA ARG A 33 -11.36 4.05 -18.03
C ARG A 33 -12.74 3.89 -17.41
N LYS A 34 -13.82 4.09 -18.18
CA LYS A 34 -15.21 4.20 -17.69
C LYS A 34 -15.69 3.10 -16.71
N LYS A 35 -15.12 1.89 -16.76
CA LYS A 35 -15.51 0.75 -15.90
C LYS A 35 -14.32 -0.16 -15.56
N LYS A 36 -13.10 0.35 -15.62
CA LYS A 36 -11.89 -0.47 -15.39
C LYS A 36 -10.90 0.29 -14.55
N SER A 37 -10.54 -0.29 -13.42
CA SER A 37 -9.31 -0.02 -12.71
C SER A 37 -8.24 -1.05 -13.11
N PRO A 38 -6.93 -0.78 -12.87
CA PRO A 38 -6.34 0.52 -12.52
C PRO A 38 -6.47 1.58 -13.62
N PRO A 39 -6.34 2.88 -13.28
CA PRO A 39 -6.08 3.92 -14.27
C PRO A 39 -4.72 3.71 -14.93
N VAL A 40 -4.60 4.06 -16.21
CA VAL A 40 -3.32 4.00 -16.91
C VAL A 40 -2.54 5.27 -16.59
N VAL A 41 -1.36 5.10 -15.99
CA VAL A 41 -0.49 6.21 -15.59
C VAL A 41 0.79 6.17 -16.40
N ASN A 42 1.16 7.32 -16.98
CA ASN A 42 2.52 7.56 -17.47
C ASN A 42 3.06 8.78 -16.74
N ILE A 43 4.24 8.66 -16.17
CA ILE A 43 4.86 9.73 -15.39
C ILE A 43 6.33 9.86 -15.76
N LYS A 44 6.80 11.10 -15.82
CA LYS A 44 8.23 11.44 -15.93
C LYS A 44 8.54 12.44 -14.83
N CYS A 45 9.50 12.12 -13.99
CA CYS A 45 9.94 12.98 -12.90
C CYS A 45 11.40 13.37 -13.06
N THR A 46 11.69 14.60 -12.66
CA THR A 46 13.05 15.12 -12.51
C THR A 46 13.31 15.27 -11.02
N HIS A 47 14.23 14.46 -10.49
CA HIS A 47 14.56 14.46 -9.07
C HIS A 47 15.59 15.53 -8.74
N THR A 48 15.47 16.14 -7.56
CA THR A 48 16.48 17.06 -7.03
C THR A 48 17.68 16.32 -6.43
N LYS A 49 17.45 15.12 -5.87
CA LYS A 49 18.49 14.24 -5.34
C LYS A 49 19.13 13.39 -6.44
N ASP A 50 20.44 13.18 -6.31
CA ASP A 50 21.20 12.28 -7.18
C ASP A 50 20.74 10.82 -6.99
N GLN A 51 20.61 10.09 -8.09
CA GLN A 51 20.11 8.70 -8.09
C GLN A 51 21.03 7.74 -7.32
N LYS A 52 22.35 7.96 -7.32
CA LYS A 52 23.28 7.12 -6.55
C LYS A 52 23.07 7.32 -5.05
N LYS A 53 22.83 8.57 -4.63
CA LYS A 53 22.54 8.88 -3.23
C LYS A 53 21.25 8.18 -2.75
N ILE A 54 20.20 8.19 -3.56
CA ILE A 54 18.96 7.45 -3.27
C ILE A 54 19.26 5.95 -3.11
N GLN A 55 20.04 5.37 -4.02
CA GLN A 55 20.39 3.96 -3.97
C GLN A 55 21.23 3.59 -2.73
N GLU A 56 22.14 4.47 -2.31
CA GLU A 56 22.94 4.31 -1.10
C GLU A 56 22.07 4.38 0.17
N GLU A 57 21.13 5.32 0.24
CA GLU A 57 20.16 5.46 1.33
C GLU A 57 19.27 4.21 1.44
N ASP A 58 18.73 3.73 0.32
CA ASP A 58 17.92 2.50 0.26
C ASP A 58 18.74 1.28 0.69
N ASN A 59 19.99 1.15 0.25
CA ASN A 59 20.86 0.04 0.64
C ASN A 59 21.18 0.11 2.14
N ARG A 60 21.45 1.29 2.69
CA ARG A 60 21.67 1.46 4.14
C ARG A 60 20.45 1.02 4.94
N LEU A 61 19.25 1.37 4.48
CA LEU A 61 18.01 0.92 5.11
C LEU A 61 17.86 -0.60 5.03
N TYR A 62 18.06 -1.18 3.85
CA TYR A 62 18.00 -2.62 3.64
C TYR A 62 18.96 -3.37 4.56
N GLN A 63 20.22 -2.94 4.65
CA GLN A 63 21.20 -3.54 5.55
C GLN A 63 20.73 -3.44 7.00
N LYS A 64 20.21 -2.28 7.44
CA LYS A 64 19.70 -2.09 8.81
C LYS A 64 18.59 -3.09 9.15
N ILE A 65 17.68 -3.36 8.22
CA ILE A 65 16.59 -4.34 8.42
C ILE A 65 17.14 -5.78 8.42
N ARG A 66 18.07 -6.11 7.52
CA ARG A 66 18.66 -7.45 7.42
C ARG A 66 19.52 -7.85 8.63
N HIS A 67 20.17 -6.89 9.27
CA HIS A 67 21.00 -7.15 10.46
C HIS A 67 20.19 -7.30 11.74
N GLN A 68 18.86 -7.13 11.71
CA GLN A 68 18.04 -7.38 12.89
C GLN A 68 17.96 -8.86 13.21
N THR A 69 18.19 -9.21 14.48
CA THR A 69 18.15 -10.59 14.98
C THR A 69 16.74 -11.05 15.35
N LYS A 70 15.82 -10.11 15.53
CA LYS A 70 14.40 -10.37 15.83
C LYS A 70 13.53 -9.79 14.71
N PRO A 71 12.39 -10.42 14.42
CA PRO A 71 11.39 -9.83 13.54
C PRO A 71 10.97 -8.45 14.02
N ILE A 72 10.89 -7.47 13.11
CA ILE A 72 10.27 -6.19 13.42
C ILE A 72 8.76 -6.39 13.51
N ILE A 73 8.18 -5.96 14.63
CA ILE A 73 6.73 -6.03 14.88
C ILE A 73 6.28 -4.63 15.30
N GLY A 74 5.11 -4.21 14.84
CA GLY A 74 4.52 -2.93 15.20
C GLY A 74 3.01 -2.95 15.08
N ASN A 75 2.33 -2.10 15.84
CA ASN A 75 0.88 -1.98 15.84
C ASN A 75 0.47 -0.51 15.94
N ASN A 76 -0.66 -0.15 15.32
CA ASN A 76 -1.24 1.18 15.32
C ASN A 76 -0.19 2.27 15.03
N ILE A 77 0.34 2.28 13.80
CA ILE A 77 1.34 3.26 13.34
C ILE A 77 0.67 4.15 12.27
N PRO A 78 0.60 5.47 12.41
CA PRO A 78 0.85 6.21 13.63
C PRO A 78 -0.14 5.83 14.75
N ASP A 79 0.21 6.17 15.99
CA ASP A 79 -0.69 6.04 17.14
C ASP A 79 -1.89 6.99 17.03
N SER A 80 -2.79 6.96 18.03
CA SER A 80 -3.98 7.82 18.07
C SER A 80 -3.69 9.33 18.10
N TYR A 81 -2.44 9.72 18.35
CA TYR A 81 -2.00 11.11 18.40
C TYR A 81 -1.18 11.50 17.16
N GLY A 82 -1.01 10.60 16.19
CA GLY A 82 -0.23 10.84 14.99
C GLY A 82 1.27 10.58 15.15
N ASN A 83 1.72 9.99 16.27
CA ASN A 83 3.14 9.74 16.50
C ASN A 83 3.59 8.43 15.83
N ILE A 84 4.82 8.43 15.32
CA ILE A 84 5.50 7.25 14.80
C ILE A 84 6.81 7.12 15.56
N GLU A 85 7.06 5.95 16.14
CA GLU A 85 8.35 5.68 16.78
C GLU A 85 9.46 5.73 15.72
N PRO A 86 10.59 6.42 15.96
CA PRO A 86 11.69 6.54 14.99
C PRO A 86 12.22 5.19 14.46
N ALA A 87 12.11 4.13 15.28
CA ALA A 87 12.49 2.78 14.89
C ALA A 87 11.55 2.18 13.82
N LEU A 88 10.28 2.59 13.80
CA LEU A 88 9.24 2.10 12.90
C LEU A 88 9.01 3.00 11.69
N GLU A 89 9.63 4.19 11.62
CA GLU A 89 9.56 5.06 10.45
C GLU A 89 9.85 4.36 9.11
N PRO A 90 10.87 3.48 8.98
CA PRO A 90 11.11 2.84 7.69
C PRO A 90 10.05 1.79 7.33
N VAL A 91 9.48 1.14 8.34
CA VAL A 91 8.37 0.18 8.18
C VAL A 91 7.12 0.92 7.71
N TRP A 92 6.84 2.07 8.32
CA TRP A 92 5.78 2.96 7.86
C TRP A 92 6.02 3.45 6.43
N ALA A 93 7.24 3.88 6.07
CA ALA A 93 7.54 4.32 4.71
C ALA A 93 7.34 3.21 3.67
N LEU A 94 7.73 1.97 3.99
CA LEU A 94 7.45 0.80 3.14
C LEU A 94 5.94 0.52 3.04
N ALA A 95 5.19 0.70 4.14
CA ALA A 95 3.74 0.58 4.11
C ALA A 95 3.08 1.65 3.23
N VAL A 96 3.55 2.91 3.28
CA VAL A 96 3.08 3.99 2.38
C VAL A 96 3.34 3.60 0.92
N ALA A 97 4.56 3.16 0.59
CA ALA A 97 4.92 2.73 -0.75
C ALA A 97 4.08 1.54 -1.23
N GLY A 98 3.91 0.52 -0.39
CA GLY A 98 3.08 -0.65 -0.70
C GLY A 98 1.60 -0.30 -0.89
N SER A 99 1.05 0.48 0.04
CA SER A 99 -0.36 0.90 0.00
C SER A 99 -0.63 1.78 -1.22
N SER A 100 0.33 2.57 -1.69
CA SER A 100 0.18 3.35 -2.92
C SER A 100 -0.14 2.49 -4.15
N TYR A 101 0.36 1.26 -4.20
CA TYR A 101 0.01 0.29 -5.24
C TYR A 101 -1.47 -0.13 -5.14
N ILE A 102 -1.93 -0.45 -3.93
CA ILE A 102 -3.33 -0.82 -3.66
C ILE A 102 -4.27 0.34 -4.03
N MET A 103 -3.91 1.54 -3.57
CA MET A 103 -4.68 2.76 -3.84
C MET A 103 -4.76 3.00 -5.36
N TRP A 104 -3.65 2.87 -6.09
CA TRP A 104 -3.64 3.00 -7.55
C TRP A 104 -4.53 1.94 -8.23
N GLU A 105 -4.44 0.66 -7.83
CA GLU A 105 -5.27 -0.41 -8.39
C GLU A 105 -6.76 -0.26 -8.16
N LYS A 106 -7.16 0.39 -7.07
CA LYS A 106 -8.58 0.60 -6.72
C LYS A 106 -9.12 1.96 -7.15
N SER A 107 -8.26 2.95 -7.38
CA SER A 107 -8.69 4.32 -7.67
C SER A 107 -9.54 4.41 -8.94
N THR A 108 -10.59 5.20 -8.86
CA THR A 108 -11.39 5.62 -10.00
C THR A 108 -11.39 7.14 -10.08
N GLU A 109 -12.04 7.71 -11.09
CA GLU A 109 -12.09 9.16 -11.26
C GLU A 109 -12.76 9.86 -10.05
N ASN A 110 -13.69 9.18 -9.39
CA ASN A 110 -14.48 9.74 -8.28
C ASN A 110 -14.12 9.13 -6.92
N VAL A 111 -13.17 8.19 -6.88
CA VAL A 111 -12.80 7.48 -5.65
C VAL A 111 -11.28 7.52 -5.51
N GLY A 112 -10.84 8.15 -4.42
CA GLY A 112 -9.44 8.20 -4.01
C GLY A 112 -9.24 7.59 -2.63
N TYR A 113 -7.99 7.32 -2.30
CA TYR A 113 -7.62 6.65 -1.05
C TYR A 113 -6.45 7.36 -0.39
N PHE A 114 -6.41 7.29 0.94
CA PHE A 114 -5.25 7.65 1.75
C PHE A 114 -4.95 6.53 2.73
N MET A 115 -3.67 6.27 3.00
CA MET A 115 -3.30 5.34 4.08
C MET A 115 -3.47 6.06 5.42
N ALA A 116 -4.42 5.60 6.22
CA ALA A 116 -4.71 6.20 7.52
C ALA A 116 -3.77 5.65 8.61
N GLN A 117 -3.59 4.33 8.64
CA GLN A 117 -2.84 3.66 9.68
C GLN A 117 -2.34 2.28 9.22
N VAL A 118 -1.21 1.84 9.75
CA VAL A 118 -0.81 0.43 9.82
C VAL A 118 -1.38 -0.12 11.12
N LYS A 119 -2.41 -0.94 11.02
CA LYS A 119 -3.05 -1.58 12.18
C LYS A 119 -2.09 -2.55 12.86
N SER A 120 -1.41 -3.37 12.06
CA SER A 120 -0.37 -4.29 12.50
C SER A 120 0.65 -4.53 11.39
N VAL A 121 1.87 -4.86 11.78
CA VAL A 121 2.95 -5.29 10.88
C VAL A 121 3.82 -6.32 11.57
N GLU A 122 4.20 -7.35 10.82
CA GLU A 122 5.20 -8.33 11.22
C GLU A 122 6.18 -8.61 10.07
N GLN A 123 7.46 -8.59 10.39
CA GLN A 123 8.50 -8.98 9.45
C GLN A 123 8.58 -10.51 9.36
N TRP A 124 8.53 -11.04 8.14
CA TRP A 124 8.76 -12.47 7.90
C TRP A 124 10.25 -12.72 7.72
N ILE A 125 10.84 -13.53 8.60
CA ILE A 125 12.25 -13.90 8.49
C ILE A 125 12.43 -14.87 7.32
N ARG A 126 13.27 -14.47 6.36
CA ARG A 126 13.54 -15.24 5.15
C ARG A 126 15.01 -15.64 5.07
N ARG A 127 15.27 -16.76 4.40
CA ARG A 127 16.62 -17.25 4.10
C ARG A 127 17.23 -16.61 2.85
N ASP A 128 16.38 -16.10 1.94
CA ASP A 128 16.84 -15.36 0.77
C ASP A 128 17.19 -13.91 1.14
N ASP A 129 17.55 -13.12 0.13
CA ASP A 129 17.93 -11.70 0.29
C ASP A 129 16.74 -10.75 0.31
N PHE A 130 15.50 -11.25 0.19
CA PHE A 130 14.34 -10.37 0.20
C PHE A 130 13.95 -10.00 1.63
N ILE A 131 13.58 -8.73 1.81
CA ILE A 131 12.84 -8.31 2.99
C ILE A 131 11.37 -8.56 2.73
N GLU A 132 10.68 -9.12 3.71
CA GLU A 132 9.26 -9.38 3.61
C GLU A 132 8.53 -8.96 4.88
N PHE A 133 7.37 -8.34 4.68
CA PHE A 133 6.49 -7.89 5.72
C PHE A 133 5.07 -8.29 5.41
N ASP A 134 4.34 -8.64 6.46
CA ASP A 134 2.90 -8.81 6.44
C ASP A 134 2.28 -7.66 7.21
N TYR A 135 1.49 -6.86 6.51
CA TYR A 135 0.83 -5.67 7.03
C TYR A 135 -0.67 -5.88 7.07
N THR A 136 -1.32 -5.31 8.08
CA THR A 136 -2.72 -4.90 8.01
C THR A 136 -2.75 -3.38 7.94
N VAL A 137 -3.12 -2.80 6.81
CA VAL A 137 -3.22 -1.35 6.58
C VAL A 137 -4.68 -0.92 6.51
N LEU A 138 -4.96 0.27 7.04
CA LEU A 138 -6.27 0.90 6.97
C LEU A 138 -6.22 2.01 5.91
N LEU A 139 -7.04 1.88 4.88
CA LEU A 139 -7.20 2.86 3.83
C LEU A 139 -8.47 3.66 4.06
N HIS A 140 -8.35 4.98 4.05
CA HIS A 140 -9.48 5.90 4.09
C HIS A 140 -9.92 6.21 2.66
N GLU A 141 -11.12 5.78 2.31
CA GLU A 141 -11.75 6.05 1.02
C GLU A 141 -12.44 7.42 1.01
N ILE A 142 -12.17 8.20 -0.02
CA ILE A 142 -12.81 9.50 -0.27
C ILE A 142 -13.59 9.39 -1.59
N PRO A 143 -14.88 9.79 -1.64
CA PRO A 143 -15.57 10.65 -0.67
C PRO A 143 -16.37 9.94 0.43
N THR A 144 -16.51 8.61 0.40
CA THR A 144 -17.41 7.85 1.28
C THR A 144 -17.06 7.95 2.77
N GLN A 145 -15.82 8.32 3.11
CA GLN A 145 -15.28 8.32 4.47
C GLN A 145 -15.20 6.92 5.10
N GLU A 146 -15.24 5.87 4.28
CA GLU A 146 -15.11 4.50 4.77
C GLU A 146 -13.65 4.15 5.08
N ILE A 147 -13.45 3.36 6.14
CA ILE A 147 -12.16 2.76 6.48
C ILE A 147 -12.17 1.32 5.96
N ILE A 148 -11.26 1.03 5.04
CA ILE A 148 -11.09 -0.27 4.42
C ILE A 148 -9.85 -0.93 5.01
N SER A 149 -10.02 -2.12 5.58
CA SER A 149 -8.91 -2.92 6.07
C SER A 149 -8.34 -3.76 4.94
N CYS A 150 -7.05 -3.60 4.67
CA CYS A 150 -6.33 -4.36 3.66
C CYS A 150 -5.17 -5.12 4.31
N HIS A 151 -5.16 -6.43 4.12
CA HIS A 151 -3.99 -7.24 4.39
C HIS A 151 -3.06 -7.18 3.18
N MET A 152 -1.78 -6.89 3.44
CA MET A 152 -0.80 -6.60 2.41
C MET A 152 0.52 -7.30 2.73
N ARG A 153 0.93 -8.23 1.86
CA ARG A 153 2.24 -8.86 1.87
C ARG A 153 3.18 -8.11 0.92
N LEU A 154 4.21 -7.51 1.49
CA LEU A 154 5.18 -6.68 0.78
C LEU A 154 6.53 -7.37 0.76
N THR A 155 7.11 -7.51 -0.43
CA THR A 155 8.47 -8.04 -0.63
C THR A 155 9.33 -6.97 -1.28
N TRP A 156 10.50 -6.67 -0.71
CA TRP A 156 11.38 -5.59 -1.17
C TRP A 156 12.85 -6.02 -1.26
N LEU A 157 13.50 -5.60 -2.34
CA LEU A 157 14.95 -5.73 -2.56
C LEU A 157 15.46 -4.50 -3.34
N PRO A 158 16.29 -3.63 -2.72
CA PRO A 158 16.72 -2.38 -3.34
C PRO A 158 17.48 -2.55 -4.65
N ARG A 159 18.37 -3.56 -4.76
CA ARG A 159 19.29 -3.72 -5.90
C ARG A 159 18.58 -3.90 -7.25
N HIS A 160 17.33 -4.35 -7.22
CA HIS A 160 16.52 -4.55 -8.42
C HIS A 160 15.34 -3.58 -8.49
N HIS A 161 15.27 -2.60 -7.59
CA HIS A 161 14.11 -1.71 -7.39
C HIS A 161 12.77 -2.46 -7.38
N SER A 162 12.78 -3.69 -6.87
CA SER A 162 11.62 -4.57 -6.92
C SER A 162 10.88 -4.49 -5.60
N LEU A 163 9.84 -3.66 -5.55
CA LEU A 163 8.83 -3.71 -4.51
C LEU A 163 7.62 -4.44 -5.07
N LYS A 164 7.29 -5.61 -4.49
CA LYS A 164 6.17 -6.44 -4.90
C LYS A 164 5.13 -6.43 -3.80
N VAL A 165 3.88 -6.30 -4.20
CA VAL A 165 2.74 -6.23 -3.28
C VAL A 165 1.72 -7.29 -3.68
N LYS A 166 1.29 -8.09 -2.71
CA LYS A 166 0.08 -8.90 -2.79
C LYS A 166 -0.86 -8.41 -1.70
N TYR A 167 -2.14 -8.29 -1.98
CA TYR A 167 -3.08 -7.82 -0.97
C TYR A 167 -4.48 -8.38 -1.16
N PHE A 168 -5.26 -8.31 -0.10
CA PHE A 168 -6.71 -8.45 -0.13
C PHE A 168 -7.31 -7.40 0.81
N CYS A 169 -8.47 -6.86 0.46
CA CYS A 169 -9.15 -5.86 1.28
C CYS A 169 -10.55 -6.36 1.61
N ALA A 170 -10.91 -6.27 2.89
CA ALA A 170 -12.27 -6.49 3.37
C ALA A 170 -12.85 -5.13 3.78
N SER A 171 -14.14 -4.93 3.52
CA SER A 171 -14.84 -3.81 4.15
C SER A 171 -15.07 -4.17 5.62
N GLU A 172 -15.03 -3.22 6.56
CA GLU A 172 -15.32 -3.52 7.97
C GLU A 172 -16.73 -4.12 8.14
N ASN A 173 -17.65 -3.84 7.21
CA ASN A 173 -18.99 -4.43 7.19
C ASN A 173 -18.99 -5.95 6.96
N ASP A 174 -17.97 -6.50 6.31
CA ASP A 174 -17.85 -7.96 6.08
C ASP A 174 -17.32 -8.68 7.34
N ALA A 175 -16.61 -7.98 8.23
CA ALA A 175 -16.03 -8.57 9.45
C ALA A 175 -17.05 -8.81 10.57
N PHE A 176 -18.23 -8.17 10.51
CA PHE A 176 -19.30 -8.32 11.50
C PHE A 176 -20.30 -9.43 11.15
N GLN A 177 -20.17 -10.13 10.01
CA GLN A 177 -21.12 -11.16 9.59
C GLN A 177 -20.73 -12.60 9.99
N ASP A 178 -19.50 -12.85 10.43
CA ASP A 178 -19.03 -14.18 10.86
C ASP A 178 -19.09 -14.39 12.38
N GLY A 179 -20.21 -13.97 12.99
CA GLY A 179 -20.33 -13.93 14.45
C GLY A 179 -21.74 -13.94 15.04
N SER A 180 -22.69 -14.71 14.48
CA SER A 180 -23.80 -15.22 15.31
C SER A 180 -24.32 -16.56 14.80
N GLY A 181 -24.00 -17.62 15.53
CA GLY A 181 -24.68 -18.90 15.37
C GLY A 181 -26.10 -18.78 15.91
N MET A 182 -27.09 -18.80 15.03
CA MET A 182 -28.43 -19.26 15.35
C MET A 182 -28.87 -20.21 14.24
N GLU A 183 -29.05 -21.47 14.61
CA GLU A 183 -29.73 -22.48 13.80
C GLU A 183 -31.13 -22.00 13.42
N SER A 184 -31.43 -21.99 12.13
CA SER A 184 -32.77 -22.33 11.64
C SER A 184 -32.69 -22.73 10.18
N GLY A 185 -33.03 -23.98 9.89
CA GLY A 185 -32.86 -24.60 8.58
C GLY A 185 -33.88 -24.14 7.54
N SER A 186 -33.45 -24.16 6.28
CA SER A 186 -34.18 -24.72 5.13
C SER A 186 -33.28 -24.61 3.90
N GLY A 187 -33.13 -25.72 3.18
CA GLY A 187 -32.08 -25.92 2.18
C GLY A 187 -32.33 -25.28 0.81
N ALA A 188 -31.24 -25.00 0.11
CA ALA A 188 -30.95 -25.45 -1.26
C ALA A 188 -29.68 -24.76 -1.78
N GLY A 189 -28.78 -25.54 -2.41
CA GLY A 189 -27.84 -25.02 -3.42
C GLY A 189 -26.41 -24.72 -2.96
N ILE A 190 -25.62 -25.76 -2.77
CA ILE A 190 -24.15 -25.71 -2.70
C ILE A 190 -23.58 -25.31 -4.07
N LEU A 191 -22.82 -24.22 -4.13
CA LEU A 191 -21.71 -24.07 -5.08
C LEU A 191 -20.55 -23.36 -4.35
N GLN A 192 -19.65 -24.19 -3.84
CA GLN A 192 -18.40 -23.81 -3.20
C GLN A 192 -17.30 -23.83 -4.28
N GLU A 193 -16.74 -22.68 -4.62
CA GLU A 193 -15.40 -22.63 -5.22
C GLU A 193 -14.42 -21.99 -4.22
N ARG A 194 -13.72 -22.91 -3.52
CA ARG A 194 -12.30 -22.81 -3.13
C ARG A 194 -11.51 -22.06 -4.21
N GLY A 195 -10.53 -21.21 -3.94
CA GLY A 195 -9.74 -20.97 -2.74
C GLY A 195 -8.49 -20.25 -3.23
N ALA A 196 -8.21 -19.06 -2.72
CA ALA A 196 -6.95 -18.38 -3.01
C ALA A 196 -5.87 -18.95 -2.08
N ASN A 197 -4.97 -19.74 -2.64
CA ASN A 197 -3.79 -20.24 -1.93
C ASN A 197 -2.83 -19.09 -1.68
N PHE A 198 -2.48 -18.89 -0.40
CA PHE A 198 -1.38 -18.05 0.08
C PHE A 198 -0.02 -18.64 -0.26
#